data_AF-A0A1Y3B312-F1
#
_entry.id   AF-A0A1Y3B312-F1
#
_cell.length_a   1.000
_cell.length_b   1.000
_cell.length_c   1.000
_cell.angle_alpha   90.00
_cell.angle_beta   90.00
_cell.angle_gamma   90.00
#
_symmetry.space_group_name_H-M   'P 1'
#
loop_
_entity.id
_entity.type
_entity.pdbx_description
1 polymer ?
#
loop_
_entity_poly.entity_id
_entity_poly.type
_entity_poly.pdbx_seq_one_letter_code
_entity_poly.pdbx_strand_id
1 'polypeptide(L)'
;MLVKQALAKFKNRFTHLITIPFVHDDFIKAYIDFKEKLLHDNPDIDESLFQNPKKLHMTISCLSLEDEQRLAAAREMFTKQCTDYIGKCNAILERTIQIKGIDIMNDNPKRTTVLYAKIENENLQNLADNIAGVMALNGFLYTGDKHANHNEPEKQQ
;
A
#
# COMPACT_ATOMS: atom_id res chain seq x y z
N MET A 1 -24.23 -19.77 17.73
CA MET A 1 -22.77 -19.96 17.54
C MET A 1 -22.31 -19.55 16.13
N LEU A 2 -23.05 -19.90 15.08
CA LEU A 2 -22.74 -19.56 13.67
C LEU A 2 -22.69 -18.04 13.36
N VAL A 3 -23.61 -17.24 13.92
CA VAL A 3 -23.65 -15.77 13.69
C VAL A 3 -22.41 -15.05 14.25
N LYS A 4 -21.88 -15.50 15.40
CA LYS A 4 -20.65 -14.91 15.98
C LYS A 4 -19.41 -15.22 15.14
N GLN A 5 -19.34 -16.42 14.54
CA GLN A 5 -18.25 -16.79 13.61
C GLN A 5 -18.35 -16.03 12.28
N ALA A 6 -19.56 -15.80 11.74
CA ALA A 6 -19.76 -14.99 10.54
C ALA A 6 -19.35 -13.52 10.75
N LEU A 7 -19.74 -12.92 11.89
CA LEU A 7 -19.35 -11.54 12.25
C LEU A 7 -17.84 -11.42 12.52
N ALA A 8 -17.21 -12.44 13.10
CA ALA A 8 -15.74 -12.47 13.26
C ALA A 8 -15.00 -12.54 11.93
N LYS A 9 -15.62 -13.08 10.87
CA LYS A 9 -15.06 -13.16 9.51
C LYS A 9 -15.06 -11.82 8.76
N PHE A 10 -15.92 -10.88 9.17
CA PHE A 10 -15.91 -9.51 8.66
C PHE A 10 -14.91 -8.62 9.40
N LYS A 11 -14.59 -8.98 10.65
CA LYS A 11 -13.61 -8.26 11.44
C LYS A 11 -12.23 -8.38 10.81
N ASN A 12 -11.57 -7.23 10.61
CA ASN A 12 -10.23 -7.15 10.02
C ASN A 12 -10.16 -7.58 8.54
N ARG A 13 -11.20 -7.39 7.72
CA ARG A 13 -11.06 -7.46 6.25
C ARG A 13 -10.42 -6.18 5.73
N PHE A 14 -9.43 -6.28 4.84
CA PHE A 14 -8.94 -5.12 4.10
C PHE A 14 -10.06 -4.51 3.24
N THR A 15 -10.30 -3.20 3.40
CA THR A 15 -11.35 -2.50 2.64
C THR A 15 -10.89 -1.20 2.02
N HIS A 16 -9.91 -0.50 2.60
CA HIS A 16 -9.49 0.83 2.15
C HIS A 16 -7.98 0.99 2.19
N LEU A 17 -7.47 1.90 1.36
CA LEU A 17 -6.07 2.32 1.35
C LEU A 17 -5.97 3.81 1.68
N ILE A 18 -4.88 4.17 2.36
CA ILE A 18 -4.33 5.53 2.33
C ILE A 18 -3.19 5.51 1.32
N THR A 19 -3.21 6.43 0.36
CA THR A 19 -2.26 6.45 -0.75
C THR A 19 -1.79 7.86 -1.08
N ILE A 20 -0.61 7.97 -1.70
CA ILE A 20 -0.17 9.15 -2.45
C ILE A 20 -0.30 8.81 -3.94
N PRO A 21 -1.11 9.54 -4.73
CA PRO A 21 -1.26 9.27 -6.15
C PRO A 21 -0.03 9.76 -6.94
N PHE A 22 0.47 8.91 -7.85
CA PHE A 22 1.58 9.24 -8.74
C PHE A 22 1.02 9.44 -10.15
N VAL A 23 0.28 10.54 -10.32
CA VAL A 23 -0.49 10.86 -11.54
C VAL A 23 0.00 12.11 -12.26
N HIS A 24 1.19 12.59 -11.91
CA HIS A 24 1.85 13.68 -12.64
C HIS A 24 2.23 13.21 -14.04
N ASP A 25 2.02 14.07 -15.05
CA ASP A 25 2.19 13.70 -16.47
C ASP A 25 3.60 13.17 -16.78
N ASP A 26 4.65 13.79 -16.22
CA ASP A 26 6.03 13.33 -16.38
C ASP A 26 6.23 11.88 -15.90
N PHE A 27 5.60 11.52 -14.78
CA PHE A 27 5.70 10.17 -14.24
C PHE A 27 4.87 9.17 -15.06
N ILE A 28 3.66 9.56 -15.45
CA ILE A 28 2.80 8.74 -16.33
C ILE A 28 3.52 8.47 -17.65
N LYS A 29 4.16 9.48 -18.24
CA LYS A 29 4.93 9.34 -19.47
C LYS A 29 6.11 8.40 -19.25
N ALA A 30 6.91 8.59 -18.21
CA ALA A 30 8.04 7.71 -17.90
C ALA A 30 7.61 6.25 -17.69
N TYR A 31 6.47 6.03 -17.04
CA TYR A 31 5.88 4.71 -16.86
C TYR A 31 5.44 4.07 -18.18
N ILE A 32 4.77 4.84 -19.05
CA ILE A 32 4.35 4.36 -20.37
C ILE A 32 5.57 4.02 -21.22
N ASP A 33 6.58 4.89 -21.28
CA ASP A 33 7.82 4.65 -22.02
C ASP A 33 8.52 3.37 -21.51
N PHE A 34 8.55 3.15 -20.19
CA PHE A 34 9.10 1.93 -19.58
C PHE A 34 8.30 0.68 -19.97
N LYS A 35 6.96 0.74 -19.89
CA LYS A 35 6.07 -0.36 -20.28
C LYS A 35 6.25 -0.72 -21.76
N GLU A 36 6.21 0.26 -22.65
CA GLU A 36 6.33 0.04 -24.09
C GLU A 36 7.67 -0.59 -24.45
N LYS A 37 8.76 -0.11 -23.84
CA LYS A 37 10.09 -0.70 -24.02
C LYS A 37 10.13 -2.16 -23.56
N LEU A 38 9.57 -2.48 -22.39
CA LEU A 38 9.56 -3.85 -21.87
C LEU A 38 8.76 -4.80 -22.76
N LEU A 39 7.58 -4.38 -23.22
CA LEU A 39 6.74 -5.18 -24.11
C LEU A 39 7.38 -5.37 -25.49
N HIS A 40 8.10 -4.37 -25.99
CA HIS A 40 8.86 -4.48 -27.23
C HIS A 40 10.00 -5.50 -27.12
N ASP A 41 10.79 -5.41 -26.05
CA ASP A 41 11.95 -6.28 -25.84
C ASP A 41 11.56 -7.71 -25.41
N ASN A 42 10.33 -7.90 -24.90
CA ASN A 42 9.83 -9.16 -24.33
C ASN A 42 8.39 -9.44 -24.79
N PRO A 43 8.18 -9.92 -26.03
CA PRO A 43 6.84 -10.10 -26.61
C PRO A 43 5.97 -11.15 -25.88
N ASP A 44 6.56 -12.01 -25.06
CA ASP A 44 5.85 -13.02 -24.27
C ASP A 44 5.23 -12.46 -22.98
N ILE A 45 5.52 -11.20 -22.61
CA ILE A 45 4.92 -10.55 -21.44
C ILE A 45 3.53 -10.03 -21.79
N ASP A 46 2.54 -10.45 -21.01
CA ASP A 46 1.16 -9.97 -21.16
C ASP A 46 1.03 -8.51 -20.66
N GLU A 47 0.45 -7.65 -21.50
CA GLU A 47 0.21 -6.24 -21.18
C GLU A 47 -0.65 -6.03 -19.92
N SER A 48 -1.53 -6.98 -19.59
CA SER A 48 -2.40 -6.94 -18.42
C SER A 48 -1.65 -7.01 -17.08
N LEU A 49 -0.36 -7.40 -17.09
CA LEU A 49 0.50 -7.36 -15.91
C LEU A 49 0.85 -5.92 -15.48
N PHE A 50 0.69 -4.96 -16.38
CA PHE A 50 0.95 -3.55 -16.12
C PHE A 50 -0.26 -2.84 -15.51
N GLN A 51 -0.02 -2.06 -14.46
CA GLN A 51 -1.06 -1.27 -13.82
C GLN A 51 -1.62 -0.18 -14.74
N ASN A 52 -2.90 0.17 -14.55
CA ASN A 52 -3.48 1.34 -15.21
C ASN A 52 -2.71 2.61 -14.79
N PRO A 53 -2.20 3.43 -15.73
CA PRO A 53 -1.42 4.63 -15.41
C PRO A 53 -2.14 5.60 -14.46
N LYS A 54 -3.47 5.71 -14.56
CA LYS A 54 -4.29 6.58 -13.70
C LYS A 54 -4.49 6.04 -12.28
N LYS A 55 -4.04 4.81 -12.03
CA LYS A 55 -4.10 4.13 -10.73
C LYS A 55 -2.72 3.92 -10.12
N LEU A 56 -1.67 4.55 -10.65
CA LEU A 56 -0.34 4.51 -10.04
C LEU A 56 -0.35 5.29 -8.72
N HIS A 57 0.14 4.66 -7.67
CA HIS A 57 0.15 5.24 -6.33
C HIS A 57 1.22 4.58 -5.46
N MET A 58 1.65 5.31 -4.43
CA MET A 58 2.34 4.74 -3.28
C MET A 58 1.31 4.46 -2.19
N THR A 59 1.26 3.22 -1.72
CA THR A 59 0.42 2.84 -0.58
C THR A 59 1.13 3.23 0.71
N ILE A 60 0.45 4.00 1.58
CA ILE A 60 0.93 4.32 2.94
C ILE A 60 0.42 3.28 3.94
N SER A 61 -0.86 2.90 3.86
CA SER A 61 -1.47 2.00 4.82
C SER A 61 -2.70 1.30 4.28
N CYS A 62 -2.85 0.03 4.66
CA CYS A 62 -4.06 -0.77 4.45
C CYS A 62 -4.96 -0.67 5.69
N LEU A 63 -6.25 -0.41 5.49
CA LEU A 63 -7.22 -0.22 6.58
C LEU A 63 -8.31 -1.29 6.56
N SER A 64 -8.86 -1.57 7.74
CA SER A 64 -10.07 -2.37 7.93
C SER A 64 -11.19 -1.52 8.51
N LEU A 65 -12.03 -1.02 7.60
CA LEU A 65 -13.17 -0.17 7.87
C LEU A 65 -14.43 -0.91 7.38
N GLU A 66 -15.16 -1.50 8.32
CA GLU A 66 -16.23 -2.47 8.05
C GLU A 66 -17.59 -1.81 7.75
N ASP A 67 -17.76 -0.57 8.19
CA ASP A 67 -18.99 0.21 8.04
C ASP A 67 -18.70 1.72 7.90
N GLU A 68 -19.74 2.49 7.57
CA GLU A 68 -19.67 3.94 7.40
C GLU A 68 -19.30 4.70 8.68
N GLN A 69 -19.69 4.19 9.85
CA GLN A 69 -19.33 4.82 11.13
C GLN A 69 -17.82 4.72 11.38
N ARG A 70 -17.23 3.55 11.10
CA ARG A 70 -15.80 3.29 11.20
C ARG A 70 -15.02 4.08 10.14
N LEU A 71 -15.57 4.22 8.93
CA LEU A 71 -15.00 5.08 7.90
C LEU A 71 -14.99 6.56 8.31
N ALA A 72 -16.10 7.06 8.85
CA ALA A 72 -16.19 8.43 9.35
C ALA A 72 -15.19 8.69 10.48
N ALA A 73 -15.10 7.78 11.46
CA ALA A 73 -14.14 7.88 12.56
C ALA A 73 -12.68 7.87 12.07
N ALA A 74 -12.36 7.02 11.10
CA ALA A 74 -11.02 6.97 10.48
C ALA A 74 -10.68 8.27 9.75
N ARG A 75 -11.64 8.86 9.02
CA ARG A 75 -11.46 10.15 8.33
C ARG A 75 -11.27 11.30 9.30
N GLU A 76 -12.06 11.35 10.37
CA GLU A 76 -11.92 12.35 11.43
C GLU A 76 -10.53 12.25 12.08
N MET A 77 -10.12 11.03 12.43
CA MET A 77 -8.82 10.78 13.04
C MET A 77 -7.67 11.19 12.13
N PHE A 78 -7.73 10.79 10.86
CA PHE A 78 -6.75 11.19 9.85
C PHE A 78 -6.67 12.71 9.72
N THR A 79 -7.80 13.39 9.60
CA THR A 79 -7.84 14.86 9.46
C THR A 79 -7.28 15.56 10.68
N LYS A 80 -7.63 15.08 11.88
CA LYS A 80 -7.23 15.70 13.14
C LYS A 80 -5.75 15.51 13.47
N GLN A 81 -5.17 14.35 13.16
CA GLN A 81 -3.81 14.00 13.61
C GLN A 81 -2.78 13.94 12.48
N CYS A 82 -3.18 13.71 11.23
CA CYS A 82 -2.24 13.55 10.12
C CYS A 82 -1.97 14.86 9.36
N THR A 83 -2.88 15.84 9.42
CA THR A 83 -2.75 17.10 8.65
C THR A 83 -1.45 17.84 8.97
N ASP A 84 -1.04 17.88 10.23
CA ASP A 84 0.21 18.53 10.63
C ASP A 84 1.45 17.82 10.09
N TYR A 85 1.45 16.47 10.07
CA TYR A 85 2.54 15.70 9.47
C TYR A 85 2.62 15.93 7.96
N ILE A 86 1.47 15.97 7.28
CA ILE A 86 1.39 16.28 5.84
C ILE A 86 1.90 17.69 5.57
N GLY A 87 1.48 18.69 6.35
CA GLY A 87 1.92 20.08 6.22
C GLY A 87 3.42 20.23 6.42
N LYS A 88 3.98 19.60 7.45
CA LYS A 88 5.44 19.59 7.71
C LYS A 88 6.19 18.89 6.59
N CYS A 89 5.73 17.72 6.15
CA CYS A 89 6.33 17.00 5.04
C CYS A 89 6.33 17.88 3.78
N ASN A 90 5.20 18.47 3.40
CA ASN A 90 5.11 19.33 2.23
C ASN A 90 6.02 20.57 2.29
N ALA A 91 6.28 21.10 3.49
CA ALA A 91 7.16 22.24 3.66
C ALA A 91 8.65 21.91 3.44
N ILE A 92 9.05 20.66 3.69
CA ILE A 92 10.45 20.20 3.60
C ILE A 92 10.71 19.27 2.41
N LEU A 93 9.65 18.73 1.81
CA LEU A 93 9.74 17.82 0.68
C LEU A 93 10.34 18.58 -0.50
N GLU A 94 11.36 17.98 -1.10
CA GLU A 94 11.95 18.49 -2.32
C GLU A 94 10.87 18.57 -3.41
N ARG A 95 11.03 19.51 -4.35
CA ARG A 95 10.10 19.65 -5.49
C ARG A 95 10.11 18.42 -6.40
N THR A 96 11.11 17.56 -6.28
CA THR A 96 11.32 16.37 -7.10
C THR A 96 11.55 15.16 -6.21
N ILE A 97 10.72 14.13 -6.36
CA ILE A 97 10.94 12.82 -5.74
C ILE A 97 11.67 11.96 -6.77
N GLN A 98 12.82 11.40 -6.39
CA GLN A 98 13.51 10.45 -7.25
C GLN A 98 12.88 9.06 -7.14
N ILE A 99 12.53 8.50 -8.30
CA ILE A 99 12.05 7.14 -8.43
C ILE A 99 13.06 6.41 -9.30
N LYS A 100 13.76 5.43 -8.73
CA LYS A 100 14.88 4.77 -9.42
C LYS A 100 14.95 3.30 -9.09
N GLY A 101 14.96 2.48 -10.13
CA GLY A 101 15.04 1.04 -10.01
C GLY A 101 13.69 0.41 -9.68
N ILE A 102 13.71 -0.92 -9.73
CA ILE A 102 12.57 -1.79 -9.43
C ILE A 102 12.97 -2.74 -8.31
N ASP A 103 11.98 -3.19 -7.57
CA ASP A 103 12.14 -4.17 -6.51
C ASP A 103 10.93 -5.12 -6.50
N ILE A 104 11.03 -6.15 -5.66
CA ILE A 104 10.07 -7.24 -5.57
C ILE A 104 9.53 -7.36 -4.13
N MET A 105 8.26 -7.75 -3.99
CA MET A 105 7.63 -7.82 -2.66
C MET A 105 8.13 -9.01 -1.82
N ASN A 106 8.86 -9.95 -2.44
CA ASN A 106 9.52 -11.06 -1.76
C ASN A 106 10.99 -11.14 -2.17
N ASP A 107 11.83 -11.84 -1.40
CA ASP A 107 13.27 -11.91 -1.70
C ASP A 107 13.64 -12.91 -2.82
N ASN A 108 12.66 -13.43 -3.57
CA ASN A 108 12.87 -14.47 -4.57
C ASN A 108 12.31 -14.09 -5.94
N PRO A 109 13.15 -13.64 -6.89
CA PRO A 109 12.73 -13.27 -8.24
C PRO A 109 11.99 -14.37 -9.00
N LYS A 110 12.22 -15.65 -8.69
CA LYS A 110 11.52 -16.78 -9.35
C LYS A 110 10.11 -17.02 -8.82
N ARG A 111 9.75 -16.40 -7.70
CA ARG A 111 8.47 -16.57 -7.01
C ARG A 111 7.72 -15.26 -6.82
N THR A 112 8.26 -14.14 -7.29
CA THR A 112 7.57 -12.85 -7.18
C THR A 112 6.36 -12.80 -8.09
N THR A 113 5.30 -12.18 -7.59
CA THR A 113 4.09 -11.85 -8.36
C THR A 113 3.86 -10.34 -8.40
N VAL A 114 4.73 -9.55 -7.75
CA VAL A 114 4.60 -8.10 -7.63
C VAL A 114 5.97 -7.48 -7.83
N LEU A 115 6.08 -6.61 -8.83
CA LEU A 115 7.19 -5.69 -9.03
C LEU A 115 6.70 -4.28 -8.70
N TYR A 116 7.55 -3.47 -8.08
CA TYR A 116 7.26 -2.07 -7.80
C TYR A 116 8.49 -1.19 -8.03
N ALA A 117 8.25 0.10 -8.28
CA ALA A 117 9.32 1.08 -8.40
C ALA A 117 9.80 1.51 -7.01
N LYS A 118 11.11 1.70 -6.84
CA LYS A 118 11.68 2.16 -5.57
C LYS A 118 11.62 3.67 -5.45
N ILE A 119 11.30 4.12 -4.24
CA ILE A 119 11.33 5.53 -3.82
C ILE A 119 12.23 5.59 -2.59
N GLU A 120 13.26 6.42 -2.64
CA GLU A 120 14.17 6.63 -1.52
C GLU A 120 14.05 8.08 -1.07
N ASN A 121 13.26 8.31 -0.01
CA ASN A 121 13.04 9.64 0.55
C ASN A 121 12.66 9.54 2.03
N GLU A 122 13.56 9.99 2.92
CA GLU A 122 13.37 9.90 4.36
C GLU A 122 12.15 10.68 4.85
N ASN A 123 11.84 11.83 4.25
CA ASN A 123 10.68 12.63 4.64
C ASN A 123 9.36 11.93 4.30
N LEU A 124 9.27 11.27 3.13
CA LEU A 124 8.11 10.45 2.77
C LEU A 124 7.98 9.21 3.63
N GLN A 125 9.10 8.56 3.99
CA GLN A 125 9.09 7.42 4.90
C GLN A 125 8.57 7.85 6.29
N ASN A 126 9.12 8.94 6.84
CA ASN A 126 8.66 9.49 8.11
C ASN A 126 7.18 9.89 8.07
N LEU A 127 6.71 10.47 6.96
CA LEU A 127 5.28 10.77 6.78
C LEU A 127 4.44 9.49 6.80
N ALA A 128 4.85 8.47 6.05
CA ALA A 128 4.15 7.19 5.98
C ALA A 128 4.07 6.51 7.35
N ASP A 129 5.19 6.47 8.08
CA ASP A 129 5.27 5.86 9.42
C ASP A 129 4.39 6.59 10.43
N ASN A 130 4.37 7.92 10.41
CA ASN A 130 3.51 8.71 11.30
C ASN A 130 2.02 8.48 11.01
N ILE A 131 1.62 8.49 9.73
CA ILE A 131 0.23 8.20 9.33
C ILE A 131 -0.15 6.77 9.74
N ALA A 132 0.68 5.78 9.40
CA ALA A 132 0.45 4.39 9.75
C ALA A 132 0.32 4.20 11.27
N GLY A 133 1.20 4.85 12.05
CA GLY A 133 1.16 4.84 13.50
C GLY A 133 -0.13 5.41 14.08
N VAL A 134 -0.61 6.55 13.58
CA VAL A 134 -1.91 7.11 13.97
C VAL A 134 -3.04 6.12 13.68
N MET A 135 -3.08 5.54 12.48
CA MET A 135 -4.12 4.58 12.12
C MET A 135 -4.02 3.28 12.94
N ALA A 136 -2.81 2.86 13.31
CA ALA A 136 -2.56 1.69 14.15
C ALA A 136 -3.09 1.89 15.58
N LEU A 137 -2.68 2.99 16.21
CA LEU A 137 -3.04 3.33 17.59
C LEU A 137 -4.55 3.47 17.79
N ASN A 138 -5.27 3.85 16.73
CA ASN A 138 -6.72 3.97 16.74
C ASN A 138 -7.44 2.71 16.20
N GLY A 139 -6.70 1.63 15.94
CA GLY A 139 -7.26 0.32 15.58
C GLY A 139 -7.82 0.22 14.16
N PHE A 140 -7.43 1.11 13.25
CA PHE A 140 -7.93 1.12 11.87
C PHE A 140 -7.09 0.30 10.90
N LEU A 141 -5.83 0.00 11.23
CA LEU A 141 -4.96 -0.78 10.34
C LEU A 141 -5.51 -2.20 10.11
N TYR A 142 -5.44 -2.62 8.85
CA TYR A 142 -5.53 -4.03 8.49
C TYR A 142 -4.25 -4.74 8.92
N THR A 143 -4.38 -5.80 9.70
CA THR A 143 -3.24 -6.54 10.28
C THR A 143 -2.95 -7.86 9.58
N GLY A 144 -3.46 -8.03 8.35
CA GLY A 144 -3.42 -9.31 7.66
C GLY A 144 -4.52 -10.26 8.15
N ASP A 145 -4.84 -11.26 7.34
CA ASP A 145 -5.71 -12.35 7.77
C ASP A 145 -4.93 -13.16 8.80
N LYS A 146 -5.31 -13.10 10.08
CA LYS A 146 -4.69 -13.89 11.17
C LYS A 146 -4.87 -15.42 11.01
N HIS A 147 -5.27 -15.89 9.83
CA HIS A 147 -5.47 -17.29 9.49
C HIS A 147 -4.30 -17.92 8.71
N ALA A 148 -3.20 -17.21 8.47
CA ALA A 148 -2.05 -17.77 7.73
C ALA A 148 -0.95 -18.40 8.60
N ASN A 149 -0.94 -18.20 9.92
CA ASN A 149 0.08 -18.78 10.82
C ASN A 149 -0.54 -19.36 12.09
N HIS A 150 -1.24 -20.49 11.96
CA HIS A 150 -1.17 -21.47 13.04
C HIS A 150 -0.01 -22.40 12.70
N ASN A 151 1.07 -22.28 13.47
CA ASN A 151 2.09 -23.31 13.57
C ASN A 151 1.38 -24.65 13.78
N GLU A 152 1.48 -25.56 12.81
CA GLU A 152 1.29 -26.97 13.10
C GLU A 152 2.33 -27.33 14.17
N PRO A 153 1.94 -27.84 15.34
CA PRO A 153 2.93 -28.41 16.23
C PRO A 153 3.55 -29.60 15.52
N GLU A 154 4.88 -29.57 15.40
CA GLU A 154 5.70 -30.73 15.01
C GLU A 154 5.18 -31.95 15.75
N LYS A 155 4.52 -32.86 15.02
CA LYS A 155 4.28 -34.20 15.53
C LYS A 155 5.62 -34.91 15.51
N GLN A 156 6.32 -34.86 16.64
CA GLN A 156 7.25 -35.91 17.01
C GLN A 156 6.43 -37.18 17.29
N GLN A 157 6.54 -38.16 16.39
CA GLN A 157 6.53 -39.58 16.69
C GLN A 157 7.09 -40.36 15.50
#